data_AF-A0A843SNT2-F1
#
_entry.id   AF-A0A843SNT2-F1
#
_cell.length_a   1.000
_cell.length_b   1.000
_cell.length_c   1.000
_cell.angle_alpha   90.00
_cell.angle_beta   90.00
_cell.angle_gamma   90.00
#
_symmetry.space_group_name_H-M   'P 1'
#
loop_
_entity.id
_entity.type
_entity.pdbx_description
1 polymer ?
#
loop_
_entity_poly.entity_id
_entity_poly.type
_entity_poly.pdbx_seq_one_letter_code
_entity_poly.pdbx_strand_id
1 'polypeptide(L)'
;MNELAGPAPSLGIEQADAHNLRGRILQSERSAAAVTEYRQAFTLFQALAGSDEAAGRPDFHLRYADLLSNLAALRRERPNDNEPRQLLSDALTSYIAFGLRQHAGEAREASAVLETLSELMPALSEADRALFSEPYDQLQRQVRSRPVTR
;
A
#
# COMPACT_ATOMS: atom_id res chain seq x y z
N MET A 1 24.06 -20.18 -18.57
CA MET A 1 23.21 -19.05 -18.11
C MET A 1 23.27 -19.06 -16.61
N ASN A 2 23.93 -18.07 -16.01
CA ASN A 2 23.99 -17.92 -14.56
C ASN A 2 22.96 -16.85 -14.19
N GLU A 3 21.68 -17.21 -14.17
CA GLU A 3 20.67 -16.36 -13.53
C GLU A 3 21.01 -16.34 -12.04
N LEU A 4 21.61 -15.24 -11.59
CA LEU A 4 21.75 -14.98 -10.16
C LEU A 4 20.33 -14.97 -9.59
N ALA A 5 20.02 -15.93 -8.73
CA ALA A 5 18.77 -15.98 -8.00
C ALA A 5 18.57 -14.61 -7.32
N GLY A 6 17.50 -13.91 -7.70
CA GLY A 6 17.11 -12.69 -7.02
C GLY A 6 16.90 -12.95 -5.52
N PRO A 7 17.06 -11.94 -4.66
CA PRO A 7 16.71 -12.09 -3.25
C PRO A 7 15.27 -12.60 -3.13
N ALA A 8 15.04 -13.53 -2.20
CA ALA A 8 13.72 -14.11 -1.98
C ALA A 8 12.68 -12.99 -1.76
N PRO A 9 11.44 -13.12 -2.28
CA PRO A 9 10.40 -12.10 -2.12
C PRO A 9 10.18 -11.65 -0.68
N SER A 10 10.30 -12.58 0.28
CA SER A 10 10.21 -12.27 1.71
C SER A 10 11.27 -11.27 2.16
N LEU A 11 12.50 -11.35 1.65
CA LEU A 11 13.55 -10.38 2.00
C LEU A 11 13.20 -8.97 1.52
N GLY A 12 12.62 -8.84 0.32
CA GLY A 12 12.17 -7.55 -0.18
C GLY A 12 11.04 -6.95 0.67
N ILE A 13 10.09 -7.78 1.09
CA ILE A 13 8.99 -7.37 1.99
C ILE A 13 9.55 -6.89 3.33
N GLU A 14 10.48 -7.64 3.93
CA GLU A 14 11.12 -7.28 5.20
C GLU A 14 11.96 -6.00 5.08
N GLN A 15 12.63 -5.77 3.95
CA GLN A 15 13.36 -4.51 3.70
C GLN A 15 12.41 -3.32 3.62
N ALA A 16 11.27 -3.46 2.93
CA ALA A 16 10.25 -2.42 2.87
C ALA A 16 9.68 -2.12 4.27
N ASP A 17 9.40 -3.16 5.06
CA ASP A 17 8.91 -3.02 6.43
C ASP A 17 9.94 -2.36 7.37
N ALA A 18 11.24 -2.67 7.21
CA ALA A 18 12.29 -2.03 7.98
C ALA A 18 12.34 -0.51 7.75
N HIS A 19 12.17 -0.06 6.51
CA HIS A 19 12.04 1.37 6.20
C HIS A 19 10.75 1.96 6.78
N ASN A 20 9.62 1.25 6.71
CA ASN A 20 8.37 1.69 7.31
C ASN A 20 8.50 1.87 8.83
N LEU A 21 9.13 0.93 9.53
CA LEU A 21 9.39 0.99 10.96
C LEU A 21 10.31 2.15 11.33
N ARG A 22 11.40 2.37 10.56
CA ARG A 22 12.28 3.52 10.76
C ARG A 22 11.54 4.85 10.57
N GLY A 23 10.67 4.93 9.55
CA GLY A 23 9.80 6.09 9.34
C GLY A 23 8.92 6.38 10.56
N ARG A 24 8.34 5.34 11.17
CA ARG A 24 7.51 5.45 12.37
C ARG A 24 8.29 5.90 13.60
N ILE A 25 9.52 5.41 13.79
CA ILE A 25 10.41 5.86 14.87
C ILE A 25 10.74 7.34 14.68
N LEU A 26 11.16 7.73 13.47
CA LEU A 26 11.48 9.13 13.17
C LEU A 26 10.26 10.06 13.28
N GLN A 27 9.07 9.56 12.95
CA GLN A 27 7.82 10.30 13.13
C GLN A 27 7.54 10.58 14.61
N SER A 28 7.71 9.59 15.50
CA SER A 28 7.51 9.80 16.94
C SER A 28 8.51 10.80 17.52
N GLU A 29 9.71 10.85 16.95
CA GLU A 29 10.74 11.86 17.24
C GLU A 29 10.50 13.22 16.57
N ARG A 30 9.41 13.36 15.79
CA ARG A 30 9.06 14.54 14.98
C ARG A 30 10.14 14.93 13.97
N SER A 31 10.97 13.98 13.56
CA SER A 31 12.00 14.20 12.56
C SER A 31 11.40 14.39 11.17
N ALA A 32 11.94 15.34 10.40
CA ALA A 32 11.58 15.51 8.99
C ALA A 32 11.97 14.28 8.15
N ALA A 33 12.98 13.52 8.58
CA ALA A 33 13.47 12.34 7.87
C ALA A 33 12.46 11.17 7.81
N ALA A 34 11.38 11.21 8.61
CA ALA A 34 10.32 10.20 8.56
C ALA A 34 9.73 10.03 7.16
N VAL A 35 9.52 11.14 6.43
CA VAL A 35 8.98 11.13 5.06
C VAL A 35 9.91 10.36 4.12
N THR A 36 11.23 10.54 4.27
CA THR A 36 12.23 9.86 3.45
C THR A 36 12.15 8.35 3.64
N GLU A 37 12.07 7.87 4.88
CA GLU A 37 11.99 6.43 5.14
C GLU A 37 10.68 5.82 4.62
N TYR A 38 9.54 6.49 4.82
CA TYR A 38 8.27 6.02 4.25
C TYR A 38 8.29 6.00 2.70
N ARG A 39 8.98 6.94 2.07
CA ARG A 39 9.15 6.97 0.60
C ARG A 39 9.99 5.78 0.11
N GLN A 40 11.03 5.39 0.86
CA GLN A 40 11.83 4.20 0.55
C GLN A 40 10.98 2.93 0.70
N ALA A 41 10.22 2.80 1.79
CA ALA A 41 9.28 1.68 1.96
C ALA A 41 8.30 1.58 0.79
N PHE A 42 7.67 2.71 0.42
CA PHE A 42 6.75 2.76 -0.71
C PHE A 42 7.41 2.33 -2.04
N THR A 43 8.61 2.83 -2.32
CA THR A 43 9.37 2.48 -3.54
C THR A 43 9.62 0.97 -3.62
N LEU A 44 9.99 0.34 -2.50
CA LEU A 44 10.20 -1.10 -2.44
C LEU A 44 8.89 -1.87 -2.64
N PHE A 45 7.80 -1.46 -2.01
CA PHE A 45 6.50 -2.08 -2.25
C PHE A 45 6.01 -1.93 -3.70
N GLN A 46 6.27 -0.81 -4.36
CA GLN A 46 5.95 -0.64 -5.78
C GLN A 46 6.73 -1.62 -6.66
N ALA A 47 8.02 -1.83 -6.36
CA ALA A 47 8.83 -2.82 -7.07
C ALA A 47 8.29 -4.25 -6.85
N LEU A 48 7.94 -4.58 -5.61
CA LEU A 48 7.37 -5.89 -5.25
C LEU A 48 6.01 -6.14 -5.91
N ALA A 49 5.17 -5.11 -6.02
CA ALA A 49 3.88 -5.19 -6.71
C ALA A 49 3.98 -5.48 -8.22
N GLY A 50 5.19 -5.35 -8.80
CA GLY A 50 5.48 -5.75 -10.18
C GLY A 50 5.86 -7.24 -10.34
N SER A 51 5.97 -7.98 -9.23
CA SER A 51 6.33 -9.41 -9.20
C SER A 51 5.20 -10.23 -8.60
N ASP A 52 4.57 -11.08 -9.41
CA ASP A 52 3.42 -11.92 -8.98
C ASP A 52 3.74 -12.76 -7.74
N GLU A 53 4.97 -13.30 -7.63
CA GLU A 53 5.41 -14.10 -6.49
C GLU A 53 5.40 -13.32 -5.17
N ALA A 54 5.76 -12.04 -5.18
CA ALA A 54 5.77 -11.20 -3.98
C ALA A 54 4.35 -10.71 -3.67
N ALA A 55 3.65 -10.28 -4.73
CA ALA A 55 2.36 -9.63 -4.62
C ALA A 55 1.23 -10.60 -4.22
N GLY A 56 1.33 -11.88 -4.55
CA GLY A 56 0.38 -12.92 -4.11
C GLY A 56 0.55 -13.36 -2.65
N ARG A 57 1.53 -12.81 -1.92
CA ARG A 57 1.76 -13.21 -0.53
C ARG A 57 0.90 -12.41 0.45
N PRO A 58 0.29 -13.05 1.46
CA PRO A 58 -0.49 -12.34 2.47
C PRO A 58 0.32 -11.30 3.26
N ASP A 59 1.60 -11.57 3.52
CA ASP A 59 2.49 -10.66 4.23
C ASP A 59 2.74 -9.36 3.45
N PHE A 60 2.81 -9.40 2.12
CA PHE A 60 2.89 -8.19 1.29
C PHE A 60 1.73 -7.22 1.57
N HIS A 61 0.49 -7.71 1.51
CA HIS A 61 -0.70 -6.89 1.74
C HIS A 61 -0.75 -6.31 3.16
N LEU A 62 -0.41 -7.13 4.16
CA LEU A 62 -0.37 -6.71 5.55
C LEU A 62 0.66 -5.60 5.77
N ARG A 63 1.88 -5.74 5.24
CA ARG A 63 2.92 -4.70 5.39
C ARG A 63 2.61 -3.44 4.57
N TYR A 64 1.95 -3.57 3.43
CA TYR A 64 1.47 -2.42 2.67
C TYR A 64 0.39 -1.66 3.45
N ALA A 65 -0.54 -2.38 4.09
CA ALA A 65 -1.56 -1.80 4.96
C ALA A 65 -0.95 -1.01 6.13
N ASP A 66 0.10 -1.55 6.76
CA ASP A 66 0.85 -0.87 7.81
C ASP A 66 1.45 0.45 7.31
N LEU A 67 2.06 0.45 6.12
CA LEU A 67 2.59 1.68 5.50
C LEU A 67 1.49 2.72 5.27
N LEU A 68 0.36 2.33 4.68
CA LEU A 68 -0.75 3.25 4.41
C LEU A 68 -1.31 3.85 5.70
N SER A 69 -1.43 3.04 6.76
CA SER A 69 -1.90 3.49 8.08
C SER A 69 -0.93 4.49 8.70
N ASN A 70 0.38 4.23 8.60
CA ASN A 70 1.43 5.13 9.09
C ASN A 70 1.45 6.45 8.31
N LEU A 71 1.31 6.42 6.98
CA LEU A 71 1.21 7.62 6.14
C LEU A 71 -0.03 8.45 6.46
N ALA A 72 -1.18 7.80 6.68
CA ALA A 72 -2.41 8.47 7.12
C ALA A 72 -2.22 9.14 8.48
N ALA A 73 -1.53 8.48 9.42
CA ALA A 73 -1.19 9.06 10.72
C ALA A 73 -0.27 10.29 10.57
N LEU A 74 0.82 10.17 9.79
CA LEU A 74 1.74 11.28 9.54
C LEU A 74 1.03 12.49 8.89
N ARG A 75 0.12 12.23 7.95
CA ARG A 75 -0.69 13.26 7.30
C ARG A 75 -1.58 14.01 8.30
N ARG A 76 -2.19 13.30 9.24
CA ARG A 76 -3.00 13.92 10.31
C ARG A 76 -2.15 14.76 11.27
N GLU A 77 -0.93 14.33 11.57
CA GLU A 77 0.01 15.10 12.39
C GLU A 77 0.55 16.34 11.67
N ARG A 78 0.63 16.30 10.33
CA ARG A 78 1.16 17.38 9.49
C ARG A 78 0.16 17.82 8.41
N PRO A 79 -1.00 18.40 8.79
CA PRO A 79 -2.10 18.70 7.87
C PRO A 79 -1.78 19.80 6.85
N ASN A 80 -0.76 20.61 7.10
CA ASN A 80 -0.31 21.67 6.19
C ASN A 80 0.95 21.28 5.37
N ASP A 81 1.49 20.08 5.60
CA ASP A 81 2.64 19.57 4.86
C ASP A 81 2.15 18.81 3.62
N ASN A 82 2.63 19.23 2.44
CA ASN A 82 2.26 18.65 1.16
C ASN A 82 2.98 17.31 0.91
N GLU A 83 4.15 17.07 1.51
CA GLU A 83 4.91 15.85 1.21
C GLU A 83 4.22 14.58 1.74
N PRO A 84 3.78 14.48 3.01
CA PRO A 84 3.01 13.33 3.50
C PRO A 84 1.68 13.17 2.75
N ARG A 85 1.06 14.28 2.35
CA ARG A 85 -0.18 14.27 1.57
C ARG A 85 0.03 13.61 0.21
N GLN A 86 1.05 14.05 -0.52
CA GLN A 86 1.36 13.50 -1.83
C GLN A 86 1.78 12.03 -1.71
N LEU A 87 2.62 11.69 -0.74
CA LEU A 87 3.07 10.32 -0.54
C LEU A 87 1.93 9.35 -0.18
N LEU A 88 1.00 9.75 0.68
CA LEU A 88 -0.21 8.97 0.97
C LEU A 88 -1.07 8.79 -0.28
N SER A 89 -1.25 9.87 -1.05
CA SER A 89 -2.04 9.83 -2.28
C SER A 89 -1.45 8.90 -3.34
N ASP A 90 -0.13 8.96 -3.54
CA ASP A 90 0.60 8.11 -4.47
C ASP A 90 0.51 6.64 -4.04
N ALA A 91 0.67 6.36 -2.75
CA ALA A 91 0.57 5.00 -2.20
C ALA A 91 -0.83 4.40 -2.36
N LEU A 92 -1.89 5.15 -2.00
CA LEU A 92 -3.27 4.72 -2.18
C LEU A 92 -3.60 4.47 -3.66
N THR A 93 -3.22 5.40 -4.54
CA THR A 93 -3.44 5.28 -5.99
C THR A 93 -2.74 4.04 -6.54
N SER A 94 -1.49 3.81 -6.14
CA SER A 94 -0.70 2.66 -6.58
C SER A 94 -1.32 1.34 -6.12
N TYR A 95 -1.83 1.26 -4.88
CA TYR A 95 -2.41 0.03 -4.34
C TYR A 95 -3.78 -0.29 -4.93
N ILE A 96 -4.61 0.74 -5.15
CA ILE A 96 -5.89 0.59 -5.87
C ILE A 96 -5.63 0.14 -7.31
N ALA A 97 -4.71 0.79 -8.02
CA ALA A 97 -4.36 0.40 -9.39
C ALA A 97 -3.79 -1.03 -9.46
N PHE A 98 -3.04 -1.45 -8.44
CA PHE A 98 -2.63 -2.84 -8.31
C PHE A 98 -3.83 -3.79 -8.16
N GLY A 99 -4.76 -3.53 -7.25
CA GLY A 99 -5.97 -4.35 -7.09
C GLY A 99 -6.84 -4.42 -8.36
N LEU A 100 -7.00 -3.30 -9.07
CA LEU A 100 -7.73 -3.23 -10.34
C LEU A 100 -7.05 -4.06 -11.45
N ARG A 101 -5.70 -4.09 -11.49
CA ARG A 101 -4.95 -4.93 -12.45
C ARG A 101 -5.09 -6.41 -12.13
N GLN A 102 -4.95 -6.79 -10.86
CA GLN A 102 -5.07 -8.20 -10.47
C GLN A 102 -6.46 -8.76 -10.67
N HIS A 103 -7.51 -7.93 -10.64
CA HIS A 103 -8.86 -8.36 -11.01
C HIS A 103 -8.93 -9.03 -12.39
N ALA A 104 -8.08 -8.63 -13.35
CA ALA A 104 -8.02 -9.22 -14.69
C ALA A 104 -7.44 -10.65 -14.72
N GLY A 105 -6.75 -11.09 -13.65
CA GLY A 105 -6.14 -12.43 -13.52
C GLY A 105 -6.63 -13.19 -12.29
N GLU A 106 -6.22 -12.74 -11.10
CA GLU A 106 -6.35 -13.47 -9.83
C GLU A 106 -7.27 -12.74 -8.82
N ALA A 107 -8.37 -13.40 -8.42
CA ALA A 107 -9.43 -12.79 -7.61
C ALA A 107 -9.03 -12.51 -6.16
N ARG A 108 -7.99 -13.18 -5.67
CA ARG A 108 -7.62 -13.21 -4.25
C ARG A 108 -6.93 -11.92 -3.83
N GLU A 109 -6.04 -11.42 -4.68
CA GLU A 109 -5.20 -10.25 -4.50
C GLU A 109 -6.08 -8.99 -4.56
N ALA A 110 -7.00 -8.93 -5.53
CA ALA A 110 -8.00 -7.86 -5.61
C ALA A 110 -8.91 -7.83 -4.36
N SER A 111 -9.24 -9.00 -3.80
CA SER A 111 -10.01 -9.10 -2.55
C SER A 111 -9.20 -8.64 -1.33
N ALA A 112 -7.92 -9.02 -1.24
CA ALA A 112 -7.03 -8.58 -0.17
C ALA A 112 -6.81 -7.06 -0.19
N VAL A 113 -6.64 -6.47 -1.38
CA VAL A 113 -6.59 -5.01 -1.56
C VAL A 113 -7.88 -4.36 -1.06
N LEU A 114 -9.05 -4.91 -1.46
CA LEU A 114 -10.35 -4.37 -1.03
C LEU A 114 -10.52 -4.45 0.49
N GLU A 115 -10.13 -5.56 1.12
CA GLU A 115 -10.16 -5.75 2.57
C GLU A 115 -9.30 -4.69 3.28
N THR A 116 -8.03 -4.57 2.90
CA THR A 116 -7.12 -3.54 3.43
C THR A 116 -7.70 -2.13 3.30
N LEU A 117 -8.22 -1.79 2.12
CA LEU A 117 -8.79 -0.45 1.90
C LEU A 117 -10.06 -0.23 2.73
N SER A 118 -10.90 -1.25 2.91
CA SER A 118 -12.12 -1.14 3.72
C SER A 118 -11.81 -0.82 5.19
N GLU A 119 -10.70 -1.34 5.72
CA GLU A 119 -10.22 -1.06 7.07
C GLU A 119 -9.57 0.33 7.19
N LEU A 120 -8.85 0.75 6.14
CA LEU A 120 -8.14 2.03 6.11
C LEU A 120 -9.08 3.22 5.90
N MET A 121 -10.09 3.08 5.05
CA MET A 121 -10.98 4.19 4.63
C MET A 121 -11.56 4.97 5.81
N PRO A 122 -12.08 4.35 6.88
CA PRO A 122 -12.56 5.08 8.07
C PRO A 122 -11.48 5.94 8.76
N ALA A 123 -10.21 5.54 8.68
CA ALA A 123 -9.09 6.24 9.32
C ALA A 123 -8.59 7.44 8.51
N LEU A 124 -8.89 7.52 7.22
CA LEU A 124 -8.48 8.65 6.38
C LEU A 124 -9.20 9.95 6.79
N SER A 125 -8.56 11.09 6.50
CA SER A 125 -9.22 12.41 6.66
C SER A 125 -10.42 12.52 5.72
N GLU A 126 -11.38 13.40 6.01
CA GLU A 126 -12.55 13.59 5.13
C GLU A 126 -12.15 13.98 3.71
N ALA A 127 -11.16 14.86 3.57
CA ALA A 127 -10.62 15.26 2.28
C ALA A 127 -10.00 14.08 1.52
N ASP A 128 -9.20 13.24 2.20
CA ASP A 128 -8.59 12.08 1.57
C ASP A 128 -9.66 11.03 1.21
N ARG A 129 -10.62 10.75 2.10
CA ARG A 129 -11.75 9.85 1.81
C ARG A 129 -12.52 10.27 0.58
N ALA A 130 -12.79 11.57 0.42
CA ALA A 130 -13.50 12.08 -0.74
C ALA A 130 -12.73 11.89 -2.05
N LEU A 131 -11.39 11.92 -2.02
CA LEU A 131 -10.55 11.69 -3.19
C LEU A 131 -10.52 10.21 -3.62
N PHE A 132 -10.64 9.28 -2.66
CA PHE A 132 -10.48 7.85 -2.92
C PHE A 132 -11.78 7.05 -2.92
N SER A 133 -12.93 7.67 -2.63
CA SER A 133 -14.24 7.00 -2.62
C SER A 133 -14.61 6.39 -3.97
N GLU A 134 -14.50 7.15 -5.06
CA GLU A 134 -14.86 6.67 -6.40
C GLU A 134 -13.94 5.51 -6.88
N PRO A 135 -12.61 5.62 -6.81
CA PRO A 135 -11.71 4.50 -7.12
C PRO A 135 -11.95 3.26 -6.24
N TYR A 136 -12.23 3.45 -4.95
CA TYR A 136 -12.56 2.35 -4.03
C TYR A 136 -13.88 1.67 -4.41
N ASP A 137 -14.92 2.44 -4.72
CA ASP A 137 -16.22 1.91 -5.14
C ASP A 137 -16.12 1.14 -6.46
N GLN A 138 -15.27 1.61 -7.38
CA GLN A 138 -14.97 0.89 -8.62
C GLN A 138 -14.35 -0.48 -8.33
N LEU A 139 -13.31 -0.53 -7.49
CA LEU A 139 -12.68 -1.80 -7.09
C LEU A 139 -13.71 -2.72 -6.41
N GLN A 140 -14.52 -2.19 -5.50
CA GLN A 140 -15.55 -2.95 -4.80
C GLN A 140 -16.56 -3.58 -5.78
N ARG A 141 -17.04 -2.82 -6.78
CA ARG A 141 -17.94 -3.35 -7.82
C ARG A 141 -17.28 -4.46 -8.63
N GLN A 142 -16.03 -4.27 -9.03
CA GLN A 142 -15.28 -5.25 -9.83
C GLN A 142 -15.12 -6.57 -9.06
N VAL A 143 -14.62 -6.53 -7.83
CA VAL A 143 -14.45 -7.73 -6.98
C VAL A 143 -15.78 -8.45 -6.78
N ARG A 144 -16.88 -7.72 -6.52
CA ARG A 144 -18.22 -8.30 -6.32
C ARG A 144 -18.87 -8.88 -7.58
N SER A 145 -18.51 -8.38 -8.76
CA SER A 145 -19.11 -8.79 -10.03
C SER A 145 -18.62 -10.15 -10.56
N ARG A 146 -17.62 -10.76 -9.93
CA ARG A 146 -17.08 -12.06 -10.37
C ARG A 146 -18.03 -13.20 -9.94
N PRO A 147 -18.58 -14.00 -10.87
CA PRO A 147 -19.33 -15.18 -10.50
C PRO A 147 -18.38 -16.17 -9.81
N VAL A 148 -18.74 -16.62 -8.61
CA VAL A 148 -18.04 -17.72 -7.91
C VAL A 148 -18.17 -18.94 -8.81
N THR A 149 -17.13 -19.22 -9.59
CA THR A 149 -17.07 -20.45 -10.37
C THR A 149 -16.64 -21.53 -9.38
N ARG A 150 -17.61 -22.37 -8.99
CA ARG A 150 -17.41 -23.53 -8.12
C ARG A 150 -16.64 -24.64 -8.82
#